data_AF-A0A9N9CDB5-F1
#
_entry.id   AF-A0A9N9CDB5-F1
#
_cell.length_a   1.000
_cell.length_b   1.000
_cell.length_c   1.000
_cell.angle_alpha   90.00
_cell.angle_beta   90.00
_cell.angle_gamma   90.00
#
_symmetry.space_group_name_H-M   'P 1'
#
loop_
_entity.id
_entity.type
_entity.pdbx_description
1 polymer ?
#
loop_
_entity_poly.entity_id
_entity_poly.type
_entity_poly.pdbx_seq_one_letter_code
_entity_poly.pdbx_strand_id
1 'polypeptide(L)'
;MASKDQNKNPSELTDSNDTELTKNRHIPKHNLKPVDVQRQQLEKLLQRADKPVTIPEIDKPKLKAPKDIVRNVQGSSAGAGSGEFHVYRAHRRREYTRLKIMEEEARKEEEKREFEDKMKAIKAKEDEKTAKRRTKRQKKKQKKKQSGDKKQKTIENSDDGNDECIESDEQVTEKNDTLQCSDK
;
A
#
# COMPACT_ATOMS: atom_id res chain seq x y z
N MET A 1 -30.51 -0.28 56.47
CA MET A 1 -31.25 0.95 56.11
C MET A 1 -30.55 1.53 54.88
N ALA A 2 -31.04 1.18 53.68
CA ALA A 2 -31.87 2.04 52.81
C ALA A 2 -31.06 3.20 52.21
N SER A 3 -30.48 3.04 51.00
CA SER A 3 -31.02 3.50 49.70
C SER A 3 -31.31 5.01 49.62
N LYS A 4 -30.55 5.73 48.78
CA LYS A 4 -31.10 6.30 47.53
C LYS A 4 -30.03 6.87 46.62
N ASP A 5 -29.93 6.24 45.45
CA ASP A 5 -29.35 6.75 44.22
C ASP A 5 -29.86 8.14 43.87
N GLN A 6 -28.99 8.98 43.30
CA GLN A 6 -29.36 9.97 42.28
C GLN A 6 -28.20 10.13 41.28
N ASN A 7 -28.04 9.14 40.40
CA ASN A 7 -27.44 9.36 39.10
C ASN A 7 -28.40 10.25 38.29
N LYS A 8 -28.08 11.54 38.18
CA LYS A 8 -28.79 12.44 37.26
C LYS A 8 -28.15 12.30 35.88
N ASN A 9 -28.72 11.42 35.07
CA ASN A 9 -28.41 11.30 33.64
C ASN A 9 -28.58 12.67 32.96
N PRO A 10 -27.60 13.17 32.19
CA PRO A 10 -27.77 14.33 31.33
C PRO A 10 -28.34 13.89 29.98
N SER A 11 -29.43 13.12 30.00
CA SER A 11 -30.19 12.76 28.81
C SER A 11 -31.51 13.51 28.85
N GLU A 12 -31.50 14.78 28.43
CA GLU A 12 -32.65 15.51 27.89
C GLU A 12 -32.27 16.98 27.74
N LEU A 13 -31.91 17.36 26.53
CA LEU A 13 -32.32 18.62 25.89
C LEU A 13 -32.15 18.40 24.39
N THR A 14 -33.26 17.99 23.80
CA THR A 14 -33.52 18.04 22.37
C THR A 14 -33.46 19.50 21.94
N ASP A 15 -32.51 19.86 21.09
CA ASP A 15 -32.68 20.98 20.17
C ASP A 15 -32.51 20.48 18.74
N SER A 16 -33.56 19.84 18.26
CA SER A 16 -33.78 19.42 16.86
C SER A 16 -33.76 20.61 15.87
N ASN A 17 -33.64 21.85 16.36
CA ASN A 17 -33.71 23.08 15.58
C ASN A 17 -32.34 23.66 15.17
N ASP A 18 -31.22 23.13 15.67
CA ASP A 18 -29.88 23.60 15.26
C ASP A 18 -29.42 23.07 13.89
N THR A 19 -30.05 21.98 13.42
CA THR A 19 -29.76 21.43 12.08
C THR A 19 -30.29 22.31 10.95
N GLU A 20 -31.27 23.18 11.22
CA GLU A 20 -31.88 24.04 10.19
C GLU A 20 -31.10 25.36 10.03
N LEU A 21 -30.55 25.90 11.12
CA LEU A 21 -29.79 27.17 11.14
C LEU A 21 -28.37 27.05 10.56
N THR A 22 -27.88 25.84 10.30
CA THR A 22 -26.55 25.58 9.71
C THR A 22 -26.61 25.34 8.20
N LYS A 23 -27.79 25.03 7.64
CA LYS A 23 -28.00 24.76 6.20
C LYS A 23 -27.71 25.98 5.31
N ASN A 24 -27.83 27.20 5.85
CA ASN A 24 -27.69 28.46 5.11
C ASN A 24 -26.46 29.30 5.49
N ARG A 25 -25.52 28.78 6.28
CA ARG A 25 -24.28 29.52 6.60
C ARG A 25 -23.27 29.33 5.47
N HIS A 26 -22.81 30.43 4.88
CA HIS A 26 -21.69 30.39 3.94
C HIS A 26 -20.40 30.03 4.69
N ILE A 27 -20.04 28.74 4.67
CA ILE A 27 -18.78 28.28 5.25
C ILE A 27 -17.65 28.74 4.31
N PRO A 28 -16.65 29.49 4.80
CA PRO A 28 -15.53 29.93 3.98
C PRO A 28 -14.81 28.71 3.41
N LYS A 29 -14.62 28.70 2.08
CA LYS A 29 -13.97 27.60 1.35
C LYS A 29 -12.44 27.56 1.52
N HIS A 30 -11.86 28.46 2.32
CA HIS A 30 -10.41 28.60 2.51
C HIS A 30 -10.04 28.39 3.99
N ASN A 31 -8.81 27.97 4.25
CA ASN A 31 -8.25 27.69 5.59
C ASN A 31 -8.96 26.57 6.38
N LEU A 32 -9.53 25.58 5.69
CA LEU A 32 -10.10 24.38 6.31
C LEU A 32 -8.98 23.46 6.80
N LYS A 33 -9.10 22.94 8.03
CA LYS A 33 -8.21 21.88 8.49
C LYS A 33 -8.51 20.60 7.70
N PRO A 34 -7.56 19.66 7.58
CA PRO A 34 -7.80 18.38 6.89
C PRO A 34 -9.02 17.63 7.46
N VAL A 35 -9.24 17.73 8.78
CA VAL A 35 -10.41 17.15 9.47
C VAL A 35 -11.71 17.81 9.03
N ASP A 36 -11.72 19.13 8.82
CA ASP A 36 -12.91 19.86 8.38
C ASP A 36 -13.30 19.48 6.94
N VAL A 37 -12.30 19.27 6.07
CA VAL A 37 -12.51 18.79 4.68
C VAL A 37 -13.12 17.39 4.67
N GLN A 38 -12.61 16.49 5.51
CA GLN A 38 -13.16 15.14 5.65
C GLN A 38 -14.59 15.17 6.20
N ARG A 39 -14.86 16.00 7.22
CA ARG A 39 -16.21 16.18 7.77
C ARG A 39 -17.20 16.62 6.69
N GLN A 40 -16.85 17.62 5.88
CA GLN A 40 -17.71 18.08 4.77
C GLN A 40 -17.97 16.98 3.72
N GLN A 41 -16.96 16.17 3.40
CA GLN A 41 -17.12 15.04 2.48
C GLN A 41 -18.05 13.97 3.06
N LEU A 42 -17.90 13.65 4.36
CA LEU A 42 -18.76 12.71 5.05
C LEU A 42 -20.21 13.21 5.13
N GLU A 43 -20.43 14.47 5.51
CA GLU A 43 -21.77 15.08 5.54
C GLU A 43 -22.45 14.96 4.16
N LYS A 44 -21.71 15.22 3.07
CA LYS A 44 -22.21 15.09 1.70
C LYS A 44 -22.55 13.65 1.31
N LEU A 45 -21.77 12.66 1.76
CA LEU A 45 -22.04 11.25 1.51
C LEU A 45 -23.25 10.76 2.33
N LEU A 46 -23.35 11.18 3.59
CA LEU A 46 -24.43 10.80 4.50
C LEU A 46 -25.80 11.40 4.13
N GLN A 47 -25.83 12.56 3.46
CA GLN A 47 -27.05 13.14 2.89
C GLN A 47 -27.79 12.18 1.93
N ARG A 48 -27.07 11.23 1.31
CA ARG A 48 -27.63 10.23 0.38
C ARG A 48 -27.08 8.85 0.69
N ALA A 49 -27.32 8.37 1.91
CA ALA A 49 -26.86 7.07 2.38
C ALA A 49 -27.38 5.88 1.52
N ASP A 50 -28.55 6.01 0.89
CA ASP A 50 -29.12 4.95 0.05
C ASP A 50 -28.39 4.75 -1.29
N LYS A 51 -27.60 5.74 -1.72
CA LYS A 51 -26.89 5.66 -2.99
C LYS A 51 -25.53 4.97 -2.79
N PRO A 52 -25.25 3.85 -3.48
CA PRO A 52 -23.93 3.21 -3.39
C PRO A 52 -22.84 4.17 -3.88
N VAL A 53 -21.74 4.25 -3.13
CA VAL A 53 -20.57 5.05 -3.47
C VAL A 53 -19.74 4.32 -4.52
N THR A 54 -19.53 4.92 -5.69
CA THR A 54 -18.64 4.38 -6.72
C THR A 54 -17.20 4.74 -6.40
N ILE A 55 -16.40 3.77 -5.99
CA ILE A 55 -14.95 3.91 -5.87
C ILE A 55 -14.37 3.80 -7.28
N PRO A 56 -13.59 4.79 -7.76
CA PRO A 56 -12.99 4.70 -9.08
C PRO A 56 -12.01 3.52 -9.13
N GLU A 57 -12.16 2.68 -10.14
CA GLU A 57 -11.17 1.65 -10.44
C GLU A 57 -9.91 2.29 -11.02
N ILE A 58 -8.74 1.71 -10.75
CA ILE A 58 -7.47 2.21 -11.29
C ILE A 58 -7.46 1.96 -12.80
N ASP A 59 -7.36 3.03 -13.59
CA ASP A 59 -7.29 2.95 -15.04
C ASP A 59 -5.99 2.26 -15.48
N LYS A 60 -6.12 1.03 -15.98
CA LYS A 60 -5.03 0.33 -16.66
C LYS A 60 -4.91 0.87 -18.09
N PRO A 61 -3.69 1.18 -18.58
CA PRO A 61 -3.51 1.60 -19.97
C PRO A 61 -3.91 0.46 -20.91
N LYS A 62 -5.08 0.56 -21.56
CA LYS A 62 -5.56 -0.45 -22.51
C LYS A 62 -5.28 0.01 -23.93
N LEU A 63 -4.51 -0.79 -24.66
CA LEU A 63 -4.35 -0.61 -26.10
C LEU A 63 -5.63 -1.05 -26.80
N LYS A 64 -6.06 -0.27 -27.80
CA LYS A 64 -7.18 -0.66 -28.66
C LYS A 64 -6.74 -1.86 -29.51
N ALA A 65 -7.52 -2.93 -29.48
CA ALA A 65 -7.26 -4.08 -30.34
C ALA A 65 -7.21 -3.65 -31.82
N PRO A 66 -6.35 -4.28 -32.64
CA PRO A 66 -6.40 -4.09 -34.09
C PRO A 66 -7.78 -4.49 -34.61
N LYS A 67 -8.22 -3.86 -35.70
CA LYS A 67 -9.49 -4.22 -36.34
C LYS A 67 -9.28 -5.47 -37.18
N ASP A 68 -10.17 -6.46 -37.04
CA ASP A 68 -10.07 -7.73 -37.78
C ASP A 68 -10.24 -7.57 -39.29
N ILE A 69 -11.18 -6.71 -39.72
CA ILE A 69 -11.46 -6.46 -41.14
C ILE A 69 -11.31 -4.98 -41.44
N VAL A 70 -10.40 -4.66 -42.35
CA VAL A 70 -10.26 -3.34 -42.95
C VAL A 70 -11.08 -3.31 -44.23
N ARG A 71 -12.14 -2.50 -44.25
CA ARG A 71 -13.08 -2.43 -45.39
C ARG A 71 -12.57 -1.61 -46.57
N ASN A 72 -11.52 -0.81 -46.37
CA ASN A 72 -11.08 0.22 -47.32
C ASN A 72 -9.70 -0.11 -47.92
N VAL A 73 -9.43 -1.38 -48.20
CA VAL A 73 -8.16 -1.81 -48.78
C VAL A 73 -8.23 -1.61 -50.30
N GLN A 74 -7.48 -0.63 -50.79
CA GLN A 74 -7.28 -0.42 -52.23
C GLN A 74 -6.37 -1.52 -52.78
N GLY A 75 -6.52 -1.90 -54.06
CA GLY A 75 -5.78 -3.01 -54.66
C GLY A 75 -4.25 -2.84 -54.57
N SER A 76 -3.53 -3.96 -54.50
CA SER A 76 -2.09 -3.98 -54.21
C SER A 76 -1.20 -3.27 -55.23
N SER A 77 -1.67 -3.10 -56.47
CA SER A 77 -0.97 -2.39 -57.54
C SER A 77 -1.42 -0.93 -57.70
N ALA A 78 -2.34 -0.46 -56.87
CA ALA A 78 -2.83 0.90 -56.97
C ALA A 78 -1.83 1.89 -56.36
N GLY A 79 -1.69 3.07 -56.98
CA GLY A 79 -0.73 4.08 -56.55
C GLY A 79 -1.07 4.71 -55.18
N ALA A 80 -0.12 5.46 -54.63
CA ALA A 80 -0.30 6.16 -53.35
C ALA A 80 -1.39 7.24 -53.47
N GLY A 81 -2.49 7.06 -52.73
CA GLY A 81 -3.55 8.05 -52.60
C GLY A 81 -3.16 9.18 -51.62
N SER A 82 -3.87 10.31 -51.69
CA SER A 82 -3.63 11.48 -50.81
C SER A 82 -3.89 11.18 -49.32
N GLY A 83 -4.72 10.19 -49.01
CA GLY A 83 -5.03 9.77 -47.65
C GLY A 83 -4.04 8.77 -47.04
N GLU A 84 -3.19 8.13 -47.84
CA GLU A 84 -2.31 7.03 -47.40
C GLU A 84 -1.28 7.50 -46.36
N PHE A 85 -0.79 8.74 -46.52
CA PHE A 85 0.11 9.36 -45.55
C PHE A 85 -0.50 9.42 -44.14
N HIS A 86 -1.78 9.78 -44.03
CA HIS A 86 -2.45 9.86 -42.74
C HIS A 86 -2.76 8.47 -42.15
N VAL A 87 -3.03 7.47 -43.01
CA VAL A 87 -3.18 6.07 -42.59
C VAL A 87 -1.88 5.57 -41.97
N TYR A 88 -0.75 5.75 -42.65
CA TYR A 88 0.57 5.39 -42.13
C TYR A 88 0.89 6.11 -40.81
N ARG A 89 0.68 7.44 -40.74
CA ARG A 89 0.90 8.23 -39.51
C ARG A 89 0.10 7.68 -38.34
N ALA A 90 -1.17 7.35 -38.55
CA ALA A 90 -2.04 6.79 -37.51
C ALA A 90 -1.65 5.36 -37.13
N HIS A 91 -1.20 4.54 -38.09
CA HIS A 91 -0.72 3.19 -37.83
C HIS A 91 0.59 3.20 -37.05
N ARG A 92 1.58 4.00 -37.49
CA ARG A 92 2.88 4.16 -36.83
C ARG A 92 2.73 4.64 -35.39
N ARG A 93 1.86 5.64 -35.15
CA ARG A 93 1.58 6.11 -33.78
C ARG A 93 0.99 5.00 -32.92
N ARG A 94 -0.01 4.25 -33.42
CA ARG A 94 -0.59 3.11 -32.70
C ARG A 94 0.45 2.06 -32.37
N GLU A 95 1.34 1.75 -33.31
CA GLU A 95 2.37 0.75 -33.13
C GLU A 95 3.45 1.17 -32.12
N TYR A 96 3.91 2.42 -32.18
CA TYR A 96 4.87 2.94 -31.19
C TYR A 96 4.25 3.00 -29.80
N THR A 97 2.99 3.40 -29.66
CA THR A 97 2.29 3.34 -28.38
C THR A 97 2.17 1.89 -27.88
N ARG A 98 1.90 0.93 -28.77
CA ARG A 98 1.85 -0.50 -28.41
C ARG A 98 3.19 -1.02 -27.90
N LEU A 99 4.28 -0.78 -28.66
CA LEU A 99 5.63 -1.20 -28.29
C LEU A 99 6.07 -0.57 -26.96
N LYS A 100 5.85 0.75 -26.81
CA LYS A 100 6.19 1.46 -25.58
C LYS A 100 5.48 0.90 -24.34
N ILE A 101 4.18 0.58 -24.44
CA ILE A 101 3.45 -0.01 -23.30
C ILE A 101 3.98 -1.40 -22.97
N MET A 102 4.24 -2.23 -23.98
CA MET A 102 4.82 -3.57 -23.80
C MET A 102 6.20 -3.51 -23.12
N GLU A 103 7.07 -2.60 -23.57
CA GLU A 103 8.40 -2.39 -22.97
C GLU A 103 8.30 -1.89 -21.52
N GLU A 104 7.40 -0.93 -21.25
CA GLU A 104 7.16 -0.43 -19.89
C GLU A 104 6.58 -1.51 -18.95
N GLU A 105 5.69 -2.38 -19.45
CA GLU A 105 5.13 -3.49 -18.70
C GLU A 105 6.19 -4.54 -18.36
N ALA A 106 6.99 -4.95 -19.35
CA ALA A 106 8.09 -5.89 -19.16
C ALA A 106 9.09 -5.36 -18.11
N ARG A 107 9.52 -4.10 -18.24
CA ARG A 107 10.42 -3.47 -17.28
C ARG A 107 9.82 -3.43 -15.87
N LYS A 108 8.54 -3.06 -15.73
CA LYS A 108 7.86 -3.04 -14.42
C LYS A 108 7.74 -4.43 -13.83
N GLU A 109 7.55 -5.47 -14.65
CA GLU A 109 7.47 -6.85 -14.18
C GLU A 109 8.83 -7.36 -13.68
N GLU A 110 9.91 -7.05 -14.40
CA GLU A 110 11.29 -7.34 -13.97
C GLU A 110 11.62 -6.64 -12.64
N GLU A 111 11.39 -5.33 -12.54
CA GLU A 111 11.62 -4.55 -11.33
C GLU A 111 10.80 -5.09 -10.14
N LYS A 112 9.54 -5.48 -10.36
CA LYS A 112 8.70 -6.10 -9.33
C LYS A 112 9.22 -7.45 -8.89
N ARG A 113 9.62 -8.30 -9.84
CA ARG A 113 10.16 -9.63 -9.53
C ARG A 113 11.42 -9.53 -8.69
N GLU A 114 12.34 -8.65 -9.08
CA GLU A 114 13.56 -8.39 -8.31
C GLU A 114 13.24 -7.87 -6.91
N PHE A 115 12.30 -6.94 -6.79
CA PHE A 115 11.88 -6.40 -5.50
C PHE A 115 11.27 -7.49 -4.61
N GLU A 116 10.39 -8.32 -5.16
CA GLU A 116 9.77 -9.43 -4.42
C GLU A 116 10.81 -10.45 -3.96
N ASP A 117 11.77 -10.79 -4.81
CA ASP A 117 12.82 -11.76 -4.46
C ASP A 117 13.76 -11.20 -3.38
N LYS A 118 14.14 -9.92 -3.47
CA LYS A 118 14.89 -9.21 -2.41
C LYS A 118 14.10 -9.20 -1.09
N MET A 119 12.81 -8.85 -1.14
CA MET A 119 11.95 -8.83 0.06
C MET A 119 11.75 -10.22 0.67
N LYS A 120 11.60 -11.27 -0.14
CA LYS A 120 11.52 -12.66 0.34
C LYS A 120 12.83 -13.08 1.02
N ALA A 121 13.98 -12.74 0.44
CA ALA A 121 15.28 -13.04 1.03
C ALA A 121 15.48 -12.34 2.38
N ILE A 122 15.12 -11.05 2.48
CA ILE A 122 15.19 -10.30 3.74
C ILE A 122 14.28 -10.93 4.80
N LYS A 123 13.01 -11.21 4.46
CA LYS A 123 12.06 -11.84 5.37
C LYS A 123 12.56 -13.21 5.85
N ALA A 124 13.10 -14.04 4.96
CA ALA A 124 13.67 -15.34 5.35
C ALA A 124 14.84 -15.18 6.34
N LYS A 125 15.78 -14.25 6.09
CA LYS A 125 16.88 -13.96 7.02
C LYS A 125 16.38 -13.46 8.38
N GLU A 126 15.36 -12.61 8.41
CA GLU A 126 14.74 -12.10 9.64
C GLU A 126 14.00 -13.19 10.41
N ASP A 127 13.27 -14.05 9.71
CA ASP A 127 12.55 -15.19 10.28
C ASP A 127 13.51 -16.22 10.87
N GLU A 128 14.64 -16.51 10.20
CA GLU A 128 15.68 -17.38 10.73
C GLU A 128 16.30 -16.82 12.01
N LYS A 129 16.66 -15.52 12.01
CA LYS A 129 17.18 -14.83 13.21
C LYS A 129 16.15 -14.89 14.35
N THR A 130 14.88 -14.65 14.04
CA THR A 130 13.77 -14.65 15.00
C THR A 130 13.48 -16.06 15.53
N ALA A 131 13.52 -17.09 14.68
CA ALA A 131 13.33 -18.49 15.06
C ALA A 131 14.46 -18.98 15.97
N LYS A 132 15.73 -18.66 15.65
CA LYS A 132 16.88 -18.94 16.51
C LYS A 132 16.73 -18.28 17.89
N ARG A 133 16.29 -17.02 17.96
CA ARG A 133 16.03 -16.32 19.24
C ARG A 133 14.83 -16.92 19.99
N ARG A 134 13.75 -17.27 19.29
CA ARG A 134 12.54 -17.89 19.85
C ARG A 134 12.84 -19.26 20.46
N THR A 135 13.59 -20.12 19.76
CA THR A 135 14.00 -21.44 20.27
C THR A 135 14.89 -21.33 21.50
N LYS A 136 15.86 -20.38 21.54
CA LYS A 136 16.64 -20.09 22.75
C LYS A 136 15.75 -19.70 23.94
N ARG A 137 14.79 -18.80 23.74
CA ARG A 137 13.82 -18.38 24.78
C ARG A 137 12.92 -19.53 25.24
N GLN A 138 12.43 -20.37 24.33
CA GLN A 138 11.61 -21.54 24.66
C GLN A 138 12.40 -22.58 25.47
N LYS A 139 13.66 -22.86 25.11
CA LYS A 139 14.56 -23.72 25.90
C LYS A 139 14.78 -23.15 27.31
N LYS A 140 15.08 -21.84 27.44
CA LYS A 140 15.21 -21.17 28.75
C LYS A 140 13.91 -21.28 29.57
N LYS A 141 12.73 -21.09 28.94
CA LYS A 141 11.41 -21.23 29.59
C LYS A 141 11.12 -22.66 30.05
N GLN A 142 11.44 -23.67 29.24
CA GLN A 142 11.27 -25.08 29.61
C GLN A 142 12.17 -25.47 30.78
N LYS A 143 13.45 -25.07 30.76
CA LYS A 143 14.37 -25.27 31.89
C LYS A 143 13.87 -24.61 33.17
N LYS A 144 13.37 -23.37 33.11
CA LYS A 144 12.78 -22.66 34.26
C LYS A 144 11.51 -23.33 34.80
N LYS A 145 10.68 -23.92 33.94
CA LYS A 145 9.51 -24.71 34.39
C LYS A 145 9.96 -25.98 35.11
N GLN A 146 10.87 -26.75 34.52
CA GLN A 146 11.42 -27.96 35.14
C GLN A 146 12.17 -27.69 36.45
N SER A 147 12.86 -26.55 36.57
CA SER A 147 13.50 -26.15 37.82
C SER A 147 12.52 -25.53 38.81
N GLY A 148 11.47 -24.83 38.36
CA GLY A 148 10.40 -24.29 39.20
C GLY A 148 9.61 -25.38 39.94
N ASP A 149 9.34 -26.51 39.27
CA ASP A 149 8.73 -27.69 39.91
C ASP A 149 9.67 -28.36 40.94
N LYS A 150 11.00 -28.18 40.81
CA LYS A 150 11.98 -28.61 41.83
C LYS A 150 12.24 -27.56 42.91
N LYS A 151 11.98 -26.27 42.65
CA LYS A 151 12.35 -25.13 43.50
C LYS A 151 11.22 -24.63 44.42
N GLN A 152 10.06 -25.28 44.44
CA GLN A 152 9.19 -25.23 45.63
C GLN A 152 9.83 -25.89 46.87
N LYS A 153 11.02 -26.52 46.73
CA LYS A 153 11.74 -27.12 47.87
C LYS A 153 13.00 -26.39 48.34
N THR A 154 13.55 -25.40 47.60
CA THR A 154 14.77 -24.67 48.01
C THR A 154 14.84 -23.27 47.41
N ILE A 155 14.35 -22.29 48.17
CA ILE A 155 14.47 -20.86 47.89
C ILE A 155 15.93 -20.40 48.12
N GLU A 156 16.31 -19.32 47.43
CA GLU A 156 17.54 -18.51 47.55
C GLU A 156 18.80 -18.92 46.76
N ASN A 157 19.41 -17.88 46.19
CA ASN A 157 20.73 -17.78 45.54
C ASN A 157 20.91 -18.41 44.15
N SER A 158 21.04 -17.54 43.14
CA SER A 158 22.19 -17.43 42.24
C SER A 158 21.82 -16.52 41.06
N ASP A 159 22.37 -15.33 41.13
CA ASP A 159 22.49 -14.33 40.06
C ASP A 159 23.45 -14.81 38.96
N ASP A 160 23.40 -14.10 37.84
CA ASP A 160 24.39 -14.04 36.77
C ASP A 160 24.44 -15.11 35.67
N GLY A 161 24.53 -14.63 34.42
CA GLY A 161 24.64 -15.49 33.25
C GLY A 161 24.39 -14.80 31.91
N ASN A 162 25.26 -13.83 31.57
CA ASN A 162 25.69 -13.44 30.22
C ASN A 162 24.71 -13.66 29.06
N ASP A 163 24.00 -12.59 28.67
CA ASP A 163 23.29 -12.51 27.40
C ASP A 163 24.25 -11.93 26.34
N GLU A 164 25.10 -12.78 25.76
CA GLU A 164 25.88 -12.39 24.58
C GLU A 164 24.94 -12.24 23.38
N CYS A 165 24.62 -10.98 23.10
CA CYS A 165 24.12 -10.48 21.83
C CYS A 165 25.25 -10.56 20.79
N ILE A 166 25.37 -11.72 20.13
CA ILE A 166 26.21 -11.83 18.93
C ILE A 166 25.48 -11.14 17.78
N GLU A 167 25.86 -9.89 17.56
CA GLU A 167 25.57 -9.07 16.40
C GLU A 167 26.54 -9.49 15.29
N SER A 168 26.05 -10.33 14.38
CA SER A 168 26.76 -10.60 13.12
C SER A 168 26.27 -9.56 12.10
N ASP A 169 26.92 -8.40 12.13
CA ASP A 169 26.80 -7.38 11.09
C ASP A 169 27.44 -7.90 9.80
N GLU A 170 26.60 -8.26 8.83
CA GLU A 170 27.02 -8.63 7.49
C GLU A 170 27.06 -7.32 6.68
N GLN A 171 28.24 -6.69 6.60
CA GLN A 171 28.49 -5.47 5.83
C GLN A 171 28.19 -5.73 4.35
N VAL A 172 27.11 -5.15 3.83
CA VAL A 172 26.89 -5.01 2.38
C VAL A 172 27.80 -3.88 1.92
N THR A 173 28.96 -4.21 1.35
CA THR A 173 29.81 -3.23 0.67
C THR A 173 29.21 -2.94 -0.70
N GLU A 174 28.45 -1.85 -0.79
CA GLU A 174 28.03 -1.27 -2.07
C GLU A 174 29.25 -0.72 -2.80
N LYS A 175 29.67 -1.43 -3.86
CA LYS A 175 30.61 -0.90 -4.85
C LYS A 175 29.87 0.17 -5.65
N ASN A 176 30.19 1.43 -5.39
CA ASN A 176 29.79 2.56 -6.21
C ASN A 176 30.55 2.50 -7.54
N ASP A 177 29.91 1.95 -8.59
CA ASP A 177 30.37 2.13 -9.97
C ASP A 177 30.03 3.55 -10.43
N THR A 178 30.88 4.50 -10.05
CA THR A 178 30.94 5.81 -10.68
C THR A 178 31.46 5.60 -12.11
N LEU A 179 30.54 5.43 -13.06
CA LEU A 179 30.83 5.57 -14.48
C LEU A 179 31.29 7.02 -14.72
N GLN A 180 32.61 7.20 -14.78
CA GLN A 180 33.26 8.35 -15.40
C GLN A 180 32.75 8.46 -16.83
N CYS A 181 31.88 9.45 -17.08
CA CYS A 181 31.65 9.94 -18.43
C CYS A 181 32.83 10.85 -18.80
N SER A 182 33.96 10.23 -19.16
CA SER A 182 34.93 10.85 -20.06
C SER A 182 34.46 10.61 -21.48
N ASP A 183 34.07 11.67 -22.18
CA ASP A 183 34.58 11.95 -23.54
C ASP A 183 33.89 13.18 -24.18
N LYS A 184 34.76 14.11 -24.58
CA LYS A 184 34.73 15.08 -25.71
C LYS A 184 33.60 16.11 -25.84
#